data_AF-A0A953BMH3-F1
#
_entry.id   AF-A0A953BMH3-F1
#
_cell.length_a   1.000
_cell.length_b   1.000
_cell.length_c   1.000
_cell.angle_alpha   90.00
_cell.angle_beta   90.00
_cell.angle_gamma   90.00
#
_symmetry.space_group_name_H-M   'P 1'
#
loop_
_entity.id
_entity.type
_entity.pdbx_description
1 polymer ?
#
loop_
_entity_poly.entity_id
_entity_poly.type
_entity_poly.pdbx_seq_one_letter_code
_entity_poly.pdbx_strand_id
1 'polypeptide(L)'
;MTTIENLKPGDRVATIKIPGLEVDVPYRAQYQWLSHHGMRGTIPTVGRVASVKLGEHTGFVVINRRIKATPEHPFLMRRGDEWGFSSAEFLKKGDYLIGERLAEELVETVDHIDAPTRTVAIHIPGTNTFSAEGVWVHNDMPATAHSSGSGSSSSGSGSGSGSGSSSSGSSSGSASKSSGSSMSSSSSSGSGSGSGSSSQSSGGGTGTYSI
;
A
#
# COMPACT_ATOMS: atom_id res chain seq x y z
N MET A 1 17.12 -13.34 -1.80
CA MET A 1 15.68 -13.05 -1.96
C MET A 1 15.25 -13.39 -3.37
N THR A 2 14.03 -13.86 -3.55
CA THR A 2 13.40 -13.99 -4.88
C THR A 2 13.05 -12.58 -5.37
N THR A 3 13.43 -12.25 -6.60
CA THR A 3 13.08 -10.96 -7.21
C THR A 3 11.59 -10.92 -7.58
N ILE A 4 11.00 -9.71 -7.66
CA ILE A 4 9.55 -9.56 -7.84
C ILE A 4 9.04 -10.24 -9.11
N GLU A 5 9.82 -10.22 -10.19
CA GLU A 5 9.50 -10.85 -11.48
C GLU A 5 9.47 -12.37 -11.46
N ASN A 6 10.02 -13.00 -10.40
CA ASN A 6 10.04 -14.44 -10.26
C ASN A 6 8.98 -14.99 -9.28
N LEU A 7 8.29 -14.10 -8.55
CA LEU A 7 7.26 -14.46 -7.59
C LEU A 7 6.10 -15.21 -8.24
N LYS A 8 5.48 -16.10 -7.47
CA LYS A 8 4.31 -16.88 -7.84
C LYS A 8 3.29 -16.89 -6.70
N PRO A 9 2.00 -17.15 -6.99
CA PRO A 9 1.02 -17.41 -5.95
C PRO A 9 1.51 -18.49 -4.96
N GLY A 10 1.37 -18.22 -3.66
CA GLY A 10 1.83 -19.06 -2.57
C GLY A 10 3.21 -18.68 -2.00
N ASP A 11 4.03 -17.95 -2.74
CA ASP A 11 5.36 -17.50 -2.30
C ASP A 11 5.25 -16.61 -1.06
N ARG A 12 6.25 -16.72 -0.18
CA ARG A 12 6.36 -15.95 1.04
C ARG A 12 7.17 -14.69 0.79
N VAL A 13 6.65 -13.55 1.22
CA VAL A 13 7.31 -12.24 1.09
C VAL A 13 7.28 -11.51 2.41
N ALA A 14 8.30 -10.67 2.65
CA ALA A 14 8.31 -9.78 3.80
C ALA A 14 7.21 -8.72 3.62
N THR A 15 6.46 -8.44 4.69
CA THR A 15 5.38 -7.45 4.72
C THR A 15 5.28 -6.83 6.11
N ILE A 16 4.49 -5.77 6.25
CA ILE A 16 4.26 -5.09 7.52
C ILE A 16 2.76 -4.92 7.79
N LYS A 17 2.37 -5.10 9.04
CA LYS A 17 1.06 -4.65 9.54
C LYS A 17 1.22 -3.26 10.12
N ILE A 18 0.54 -2.29 9.50
CA ILE A 18 0.60 -0.88 9.92
C ILE A 18 -0.68 -0.56 10.72
N PRO A 19 -0.57 -0.11 11.99
CA PRO A 19 -1.75 0.26 12.77
C PRO A 19 -2.57 1.35 12.09
N GLY A 20 -3.88 1.12 12.01
CA GLY A 20 -4.83 2.07 11.42
C GLY A 20 -4.81 2.13 9.90
N LEU A 21 -3.92 1.40 9.20
CA LEU A 21 -4.01 1.26 7.75
C LEU A 21 -5.15 0.29 7.42
N GLU A 22 -6.11 0.74 6.63
CA GLU A 22 -7.12 -0.14 6.06
C GLU A 22 -6.47 -1.06 5.02
N VAL A 23 -6.78 -2.36 5.11
CA VAL A 23 -6.23 -3.41 4.24
C VAL A 23 -7.37 -4.08 3.48
N ASP A 24 -7.05 -4.65 2.32
CA ASP A 24 -8.00 -5.30 1.41
C ASP A 24 -9.18 -4.41 0.98
N VAL A 25 -8.97 -3.11 0.96
CA VAL A 25 -9.89 -2.05 0.52
C VAL A 25 -9.43 -1.44 -0.82
N PRO A 26 -10.23 -0.59 -1.50
CA PRO A 26 -9.81 0.03 -2.76
C PRO A 26 -8.49 0.81 -2.65
N TYR A 27 -7.70 0.79 -3.73
CA TYR A 27 -6.37 1.41 -3.89
C TYR A 27 -6.23 2.89 -3.48
N ARG A 28 -7.29 3.61 -3.11
CA ARG A 28 -7.15 5.01 -2.69
C ARG A 28 -7.00 5.14 -1.18
N ALA A 29 -7.36 4.11 -0.41
CA ALA A 29 -7.39 4.16 1.04
C ALA A 29 -6.00 4.34 1.66
N GLN A 30 -4.93 3.80 1.07
CA GLN A 30 -3.59 3.95 1.64
C GLN A 30 -3.11 5.40 1.66
N TYR A 31 -3.55 6.24 0.72
CA TYR A 31 -3.22 7.67 0.71
C TYR A 31 -3.94 8.47 1.80
N GLN A 32 -4.93 7.87 2.47
CA GLN A 32 -5.62 8.47 3.61
C GLN A 32 -4.93 8.13 4.93
N TRP A 33 -4.00 7.16 4.93
CA TRP A 33 -3.23 6.83 6.11
C TRP A 33 -2.07 7.82 6.28
N LEU A 34 -2.10 8.55 7.39
CA LEU A 34 -1.10 9.53 7.79
C LEU A 34 -0.85 9.40 9.30
N SER A 35 0.42 9.44 9.71
CA SER A 35 0.82 9.36 11.12
C SER A 35 1.82 10.47 11.45
N HIS A 36 1.57 11.17 12.56
CA HIS A 36 2.53 12.11 13.19
C HIS A 36 3.32 11.48 14.34
N HIS A 37 3.07 10.20 14.63
CA HIS A 37 3.71 9.48 15.74
C HIS A 37 4.66 8.40 15.25
N GLY A 38 5.06 8.47 13.98
CA GLY A 38 5.93 7.51 13.33
C GLY A 38 5.27 6.17 13.03
N MET A 39 6.12 5.15 12.92
CA MET A 39 5.75 3.75 12.62
C MET A 39 5.50 2.92 13.88
N ARG A 40 5.10 3.56 14.99
CA ARG A 40 4.91 2.87 16.28
C ARG A 40 3.82 1.81 16.17
N GLY A 41 4.12 0.60 16.64
CA GLY A 41 3.19 -0.53 16.60
C GLY A 41 3.12 -1.24 15.25
N THR A 42 3.91 -0.81 14.26
CA THR A 42 4.09 -1.57 13.01
C THR A 42 4.80 -2.87 13.28
N ILE A 43 4.24 -3.97 12.78
CA ILE A 43 4.73 -5.34 13.03
C ILE A 43 5.25 -5.92 11.72
N PRO A 44 6.57 -6.14 11.59
CA PRO A 44 7.13 -6.97 10.52
C PRO A 44 6.56 -8.37 10.57
N THR A 45 6.11 -8.89 9.44
CA THR A 45 5.53 -10.22 9.33
C THR A 45 5.85 -10.83 7.97
N VAL A 46 5.31 -12.02 7.72
CA VAL A 46 5.42 -12.71 6.44
C VAL A 46 4.04 -12.85 5.83
N GLY A 47 3.89 -12.34 4.61
CA GLY A 47 2.69 -12.47 3.79
C GLY A 47 2.84 -13.62 2.78
N ARG A 48 1.72 -13.99 2.15
CA ARG A 48 1.71 -14.87 0.99
C ARG A 48 1.18 -14.13 -0.21
N VAL A 49 1.87 -14.29 -1.34
CA VAL A 49 1.40 -13.78 -2.63
C VAL A 49 0.14 -14.55 -3.02
N ALA A 50 -0.98 -13.86 -3.20
CA ALA A 50 -2.23 -14.46 -3.68
C ALA A 50 -2.30 -14.47 -5.21
N SER A 51 -1.81 -13.42 -5.85
CA SER A 51 -1.76 -13.31 -7.31
C SER A 51 -0.56 -12.49 -7.77
N VAL A 52 -0.16 -12.72 -9.03
CA VAL A 52 0.89 -11.98 -9.73
C VAL A 52 0.33 -11.56 -11.08
N LYS A 53 0.50 -10.29 -11.44
CA LYS A 53 0.09 -9.72 -12.72
C LYS A 53 1.29 -9.09 -13.41
N LEU A 54 1.56 -9.55 -14.63
CA LEU A 54 2.53 -8.92 -15.51
C LEU A 54 1.83 -7.87 -16.36
N GLY A 55 2.52 -6.78 -16.65
CA GLY A 55 2.02 -5.72 -17.50
C GLY A 55 3.13 -4.93 -18.16
N GLU A 56 2.73 -3.84 -18.78
CA GLU A 56 3.62 -2.86 -19.40
C GLU A 56 3.14 -1.46 -19.02
N HIS A 57 4.06 -0.51 -18.97
CA HIS A 57 3.78 0.89 -18.70
C HIS A 57 4.71 1.77 -19.55
N THR A 58 4.24 2.96 -19.93
CA THR A 58 5.09 3.97 -20.58
C THR A 58 5.45 5.02 -19.55
N GLY A 59 6.75 5.21 -19.33
CA GLY A 59 7.25 6.08 -18.28
C GLY A 59 7.51 5.33 -16.98
N PHE A 60 8.60 5.65 -16.29
CA PHE A 60 8.89 5.15 -14.94
C PHE A 60 9.78 6.13 -14.17
N VAL A 61 9.78 5.99 -12.85
CA VAL A 61 10.62 6.76 -11.94
C VAL A 61 11.78 5.88 -11.49
N VAL A 62 12.98 6.46 -11.42
CA VAL A 62 14.17 5.86 -10.82
C VAL A 62 14.54 6.63 -9.56
N ILE A 63 14.42 5.97 -8.41
CA ILE A 63 14.72 6.57 -7.10
C ILE A 63 16.09 6.04 -6.63
N ASN A 64 16.95 6.95 -6.14
CA ASN A 64 18.30 6.64 -5.67
C ASN A 64 19.12 5.82 -6.68
N ARG A 65 18.88 6.04 -7.99
CA ARG A 65 19.50 5.32 -9.12
C ARG A 65 19.31 3.78 -9.07
N ARG A 66 18.34 3.30 -8.30
CA ARG A 66 18.21 1.89 -7.93
C ARG A 66 16.80 1.37 -8.10
N ILE A 67 15.83 2.01 -7.46
CA ILE A 67 14.46 1.54 -7.41
C ILE A 67 13.72 2.03 -8.64
N LYS A 68 13.17 1.11 -9.43
CA LYS A 68 12.33 1.44 -10.59
C LYS A 68 10.88 1.13 -10.27
N ALA A 69 10.01 2.11 -10.47
CA ALA A 69 8.58 1.94 -10.26
C ALA A 69 7.78 2.76 -11.27
N THR A 70 6.52 2.41 -11.47
CA THR A 70 5.61 3.26 -12.21
C THR A 70 5.33 4.55 -11.40
N PRO A 71 5.03 5.68 -12.06
CA PRO A 71 4.80 6.98 -11.41
C PRO A 71 3.80 6.94 -10.24
N GLU A 72 2.73 6.16 -10.39
CA GLU A 72 1.62 6.02 -9.46
C GLU A 72 1.88 5.05 -8.29
N HIS A 73 3.02 4.34 -8.30
CA HIS A 73 3.32 3.30 -7.32
C HIS A 73 3.54 3.90 -5.93
N PRO A 74 2.90 3.38 -4.86
CA PRO A 74 2.88 4.02 -3.56
C PRO A 74 4.03 3.52 -2.67
N PHE A 75 4.87 4.45 -2.24
CA PHE A 75 5.96 4.20 -1.30
C PHE A 75 5.57 4.68 0.09
N LEU A 76 5.86 3.87 1.11
CA LEU A 76 5.79 4.34 2.49
C LEU A 76 7.00 5.25 2.74
N MET A 77 6.72 6.49 3.15
CA MET A 77 7.73 7.53 3.28
C MET A 77 7.45 8.45 4.45
N ARG A 78 8.47 9.21 4.86
CA ARG A 78 8.37 10.33 5.77
C ARG A 78 8.77 11.63 5.07
N ARG A 79 8.03 12.69 5.35
CA ARG A 79 8.36 14.07 5.00
C ARG A 79 8.08 14.95 6.21
N GLY A 80 9.11 15.60 6.75
CA GLY A 80 8.97 16.32 8.02
C GLY A 80 8.62 15.34 9.15
N ASP A 81 7.59 15.63 9.93
CA ASP A 81 7.07 14.80 11.01
C ASP A 81 5.88 13.91 10.59
N GLU A 82 5.65 13.74 9.29
CA GLU A 82 4.55 12.97 8.74
C GLU A 82 5.03 11.70 8.05
N TRP A 83 4.45 10.55 8.42
CA TRP A 83 4.60 9.27 7.74
C TRP A 83 3.32 8.93 6.99
N GLY A 84 3.45 8.55 5.72
CA GLY A 84 2.32 8.23 4.87
C GLY A 84 2.75 7.54 3.59
N PHE A 85 1.78 7.27 2.72
CA PHE A 85 2.06 6.77 1.38
C PHE A 85 2.08 7.91 0.36
N SER A 86 3.07 7.90 -0.52
CA SER A 86 3.14 8.84 -1.64
C SER A 86 3.47 8.09 -2.93
N SER A 87 2.86 8.49 -4.03
CA SER A 87 3.19 7.97 -5.36
C SER A 87 4.64 8.33 -5.72
N ALA A 88 5.32 7.46 -6.46
CA ALA A 88 6.72 7.64 -6.85
C ALA A 88 6.98 9.00 -7.53
N GLU A 89 6.05 9.49 -8.35
CA GLU A 89 6.14 10.78 -9.05
C GLU A 89 6.15 12.01 -8.12
N PHE A 90 5.65 11.87 -6.89
CA PHE A 90 5.60 12.95 -5.90
C PHE A 90 6.71 12.88 -4.85
N LEU A 91 7.54 11.84 -4.91
CA LEU A 91 8.76 11.76 -4.10
C LEU A 91 9.73 12.84 -4.57
N LYS A 92 10.42 13.45 -3.60
CA LYS A 92 11.43 14.47 -3.86
C LYS A 92 12.66 14.23 -3.03
N LYS A 93 13.78 14.79 -3.49
CA LYS A 93 15.02 14.83 -2.72
C LYS A 93 14.75 15.43 -1.32
N GLY A 94 15.24 14.76 -0.29
CA GLY A 94 15.01 15.15 1.11
C GLY A 94 13.86 14.41 1.81
N ASP A 95 13.04 13.68 1.07
CA ASP A 95 12.12 12.69 1.66
C ASP A 95 12.90 11.50 2.22
N TYR A 96 12.26 10.71 3.10
CA TYR A 96 12.82 9.48 3.62
C TYR A 96 11.92 8.30 3.26
N LEU A 97 12.42 7.33 2.50
CA LEU A 97 11.73 6.06 2.32
C LEU A 97 11.84 5.22 3.58
N ILE A 98 10.78 4.50 3.94
CA ILE A 98 10.82 3.60 5.10
C ILE A 98 11.28 2.22 4.62
N GLY A 99 12.49 1.87 5.03
CA GLY A 99 13.17 0.61 4.76
C GLY A 99 12.74 -0.53 5.67
N GLU A 100 13.28 -1.72 5.36
CA GLU A 100 13.25 -2.86 6.27
C GLU A 100 13.79 -2.49 7.66
N ARG A 101 13.31 -3.18 8.69
CA ARG A 101 13.56 -2.83 10.11
C ARG A 101 13.12 -1.41 10.48
N LEU A 102 12.25 -0.79 9.67
CA LEU A 102 11.73 0.56 9.81
C LEU A 102 12.84 1.64 9.78
N ALA A 103 13.96 1.33 9.11
CA ALA A 103 15.04 2.30 8.90
C ALA A 103 14.60 3.39 7.91
N GLU A 104 15.14 4.59 8.04
CA GLU A 104 14.86 5.67 7.10
C GLU A 104 15.99 5.78 6.06
N GLU A 105 15.64 5.68 4.78
CA GLU A 105 16.56 5.86 3.65
C GLU A 105 16.29 7.23 3.01
N LEU A 106 17.29 8.11 3.01
CA LEU A 106 17.18 9.42 2.37
C LEU A 106 16.99 9.27 0.85
N VAL A 107 16.03 9.99 0.29
CA VAL A 107 15.90 10.17 -1.16
C VAL A 107 16.91 11.22 -1.60
N GLU A 108 17.92 10.79 -2.34
CA GLU A 108 18.98 11.64 -2.91
C GLU A 108 18.70 12.02 -4.37
N THR A 109 18.13 11.10 -5.15
CA THR A 109 17.80 11.31 -6.57
C THR A 109 16.42 10.75 -6.92
N VAL A 110 15.73 11.44 -7.83
CA VAL A 110 14.45 11.01 -8.43
C VAL A 110 14.50 11.41 -9.90
N ASP A 111 14.63 10.43 -10.78
CA ASP A 111 14.73 10.64 -12.22
C ASP A 111 13.47 10.10 -12.92
N HIS A 112 12.86 10.90 -13.79
CA HIS A 112 11.72 10.48 -14.61
C HIS A 112 12.20 10.08 -15.99
N ILE A 113 11.86 8.86 -16.42
CA ILE A 113 12.28 8.30 -17.69
C ILE A 113 11.05 8.04 -18.53
N ASP A 114 10.94 8.68 -19.69
CA ASP A 114 9.90 8.42 -20.68
C ASP A 114 10.34 7.30 -21.64
N ALA A 115 10.10 6.06 -21.23
CA ALA A 115 10.38 4.87 -22.03
C ALA A 115 9.43 3.73 -21.64
N PRO A 116 9.16 2.78 -22.56
CA PRO A 116 8.39 1.60 -22.22
C PRO A 116 9.12 0.73 -21.20
N THR A 117 8.38 0.15 -20.25
CA THR A 117 8.90 -0.79 -19.27
C THR A 117 7.89 -1.91 -19.01
N ARG A 118 8.39 -3.07 -18.60
CA ARG A 118 7.56 -4.17 -18.08
C ARG A 118 7.30 -3.94 -16.60
N THR A 119 6.12 -4.31 -16.15
CA THR A 119 5.67 -4.14 -14.77
C THR A 119 5.24 -5.46 -14.16
N VAL A 120 5.37 -5.55 -12.84
CA VAL A 120 4.91 -6.69 -12.04
C VAL A 120 4.14 -6.14 -10.85
N ALA A 121 2.89 -6.55 -10.71
CA ALA A 121 2.07 -6.27 -9.54
C ALA A 121 1.75 -7.59 -8.82
N ILE A 122 1.70 -7.55 -7.49
CA ILE A 122 1.43 -8.71 -6.65
C ILE A 122 0.35 -8.35 -5.63
N HIS A 123 -0.53 -9.29 -5.32
CA HIS A 123 -1.51 -9.09 -4.25
C HIS A 123 -1.11 -9.89 -3.01
N ILE A 124 -1.09 -9.22 -1.84
CA ILE A 124 -0.77 -9.82 -0.54
C ILE A 124 -1.91 -9.50 0.42
N PRO A 125 -2.85 -10.43 0.63
CA PRO A 125 -4.02 -10.22 1.47
C PRO A 125 -3.66 -9.85 2.91
N GLY A 126 -4.49 -9.02 3.53
CA GLY A 126 -4.45 -8.66 4.96
C GLY A 126 -3.33 -7.70 5.36
N THR A 127 -2.51 -7.25 4.42
CA THR A 127 -1.42 -6.28 4.66
C THR A 127 -1.21 -5.32 3.51
N ASN A 128 -1.38 -5.78 2.26
CA ASN A 128 -1.20 -4.99 1.04
C ASN A 128 0.17 -4.31 0.90
N THR A 129 1.15 -4.66 1.74
CA THR A 129 2.50 -4.09 1.70
C THR A 129 3.53 -5.18 1.43
N PHE A 130 4.67 -4.79 0.86
CA PHE A 130 5.83 -5.67 0.75
C PHE A 130 7.12 -4.88 0.67
N SER A 131 8.24 -5.56 0.92
CA SER A 131 9.58 -4.99 0.68
C SER A 131 9.93 -5.12 -0.80
N ALA A 132 10.13 -3.98 -1.45
CA ALA A 132 10.67 -3.88 -2.80
C ALA A 132 12.00 -3.16 -2.72
N GLU A 133 13.09 -3.82 -3.14
CA GLU A 133 14.42 -3.20 -3.08
C GLU A 133 14.73 -2.65 -1.65
N GLY A 134 14.33 -3.37 -0.60
CA GLY A 134 14.61 -2.99 0.78
C GLY A 134 13.76 -1.85 1.36
N VAL A 135 12.78 -1.32 0.62
CA VAL A 135 11.82 -0.32 1.09
C VAL A 135 10.38 -0.83 1.06
N TRP A 136 9.55 -0.34 1.99
CA TRP A 136 8.15 -0.73 2.06
C TRP A 136 7.33 0.03 1.02
N VAL A 137 6.64 -0.74 0.20
CA VAL A 137 5.67 -0.24 -0.78
C VAL A 137 4.31 -0.85 -0.51
N HIS A 138 3.26 -0.19 -1.01
CA HIS A 138 1.91 -0.74 -1.00
C HIS A 138 1.59 -1.30 -2.39
N ASN A 139 0.81 -2.37 -2.45
CA ASN A 139 0.35 -2.96 -3.70
C ASN A 139 -1.17 -2.99 -3.77
N ASP A 140 -1.66 -2.88 -4.99
CA ASP A 140 -3.08 -2.83 -5.26
C ASP A 140 -3.75 -4.17 -4.92
N MET A 141 -5.02 -4.08 -4.52
CA MET A 141 -5.96 -5.15 -4.73
C MET A 141 -6.16 -5.31 -6.24
N PRO A 142 -6.44 -6.50 -6.79
CA PRO A 142 -7.20 -6.53 -8.02
C PRO A 142 -8.60 -5.97 -7.69
N ALA A 143 -8.74 -4.64 -7.69
CA ALA A 143 -10.03 -4.04 -7.95
C ALA A 143 -10.45 -4.61 -9.31
N THR A 144 -11.60 -5.27 -9.36
CA THR A 144 -12.30 -5.51 -10.60
C THR A 144 -12.13 -4.28 -11.50
N ALA A 145 -11.49 -4.51 -12.65
CA ALA A 145 -10.96 -3.52 -13.56
C ALA A 145 -11.60 -2.13 -13.48
N HIS A 146 -10.91 -1.18 -12.83
CA HIS A 146 -10.98 0.20 -13.30
C HIS A 146 -9.91 0.35 -14.38
N SER A 147 -10.29 -0.05 -15.59
CA SER A 147 -9.60 0.32 -16.81
C SER A 147 -9.48 1.84 -16.86
N SER A 148 -8.28 2.37 -16.62
CA SER A 148 -7.87 3.62 -17.24
C SER A 148 -7.80 3.33 -18.74
N GLY A 149 -8.91 3.61 -19.43
CA GLY A 149 -9.09 3.30 -20.83
C GLY A 149 -8.11 4.06 -21.72
N SER A 150 -7.08 3.39 -22.21
CA SER A 150 -6.46 3.70 -23.49
C SER A 150 -7.31 3.01 -24.57
N GLY A 151 -8.20 3.81 -25.17
CA GLY A 151 -9.02 3.36 -26.30
C GLY A 151 -8.14 3.04 -27.50
N SER A 152 -8.16 1.77 -27.91
CA SER A 152 -7.73 1.35 -29.24
C SER A 152 -8.87 0.58 -29.88
N SER A 153 -9.50 1.23 -30.85
CA SER A 153 -10.52 0.71 -31.75
C SER A 153 -10.00 -0.47 -32.57
N SER A 154 -10.69 -1.61 -32.51
CA SER A 154 -10.66 -2.60 -33.58
C SER A 154 -11.99 -3.35 -33.67
N SER A 155 -12.58 -3.26 -34.86
CA SER A 155 -13.78 -3.90 -35.37
C SER A 155 -13.81 -5.43 -35.24
N GLY A 156 -14.99 -6.00 -34.98
CA GLY A 156 -15.25 -7.43 -35.13
C GLY A 156 -16.75 -7.76 -35.07
N SER A 157 -17.36 -7.90 -36.24
CA SER A 157 -18.74 -8.33 -36.47
C SER A 157 -18.93 -9.80 -36.07
N GLY A 158 -20.06 -10.15 -35.45
CA GLY A 158 -20.38 -11.55 -35.15
C GLY A 158 -21.78 -11.74 -34.58
N SER A 159 -22.76 -11.92 -35.47
CA SER A 159 -24.12 -12.37 -35.20
C SER A 159 -24.17 -13.81 -34.68
N GLY A 160 -24.92 -14.07 -33.60
CA GLY A 160 -25.16 -15.41 -33.08
C GLY A 160 -26.39 -15.47 -32.19
N SER A 161 -27.49 -16.00 -32.75
CA SER A 161 -28.74 -16.32 -32.08
C SER A 161 -28.58 -17.54 -31.17
N GLY A 162 -29.06 -17.47 -29.93
CA GLY A 162 -29.02 -18.60 -29.00
C GLY A 162 -30.02 -18.42 -27.86
N SER A 163 -31.20 -19.01 -28.03
CA SER A 163 -32.26 -19.17 -27.03
C SER A 163 -31.85 -20.17 -25.94
N GLY A 164 -32.10 -19.83 -24.67
CA GLY A 164 -31.91 -20.74 -23.55
C GLY A 164 -32.46 -20.16 -22.25
N SER A 165 -33.72 -20.47 -21.95
CA SER A 165 -34.43 -20.11 -20.74
C SER A 165 -34.17 -21.14 -19.63
N SER A 166 -33.80 -20.70 -18.43
CA SER A 166 -34.26 -21.31 -17.18
C SER A 166 -33.91 -20.48 -15.94
N SER A 167 -34.98 -20.04 -15.27
CA SER A 167 -35.19 -19.95 -13.82
C SER A 167 -34.07 -19.42 -12.90
N SER A 168 -34.32 -18.30 -12.23
CA SER A 168 -34.89 -18.29 -10.86
C SER A 168 -34.63 -16.93 -10.16
N GLY A 169 -35.60 -16.49 -9.35
CA GLY A 169 -35.32 -15.60 -8.22
C GLY A 169 -35.63 -14.10 -8.39
N SER A 170 -36.89 -13.75 -8.60
CA SER A 170 -37.35 -12.38 -8.31
C SER A 170 -37.81 -12.31 -6.86
N SER A 171 -37.04 -11.63 -6.00
CA SER A 171 -37.52 -11.13 -4.71
C SER A 171 -37.15 -9.66 -4.58
N SER A 172 -38.16 -8.78 -4.68
CA SER A 172 -38.00 -7.37 -4.38
C SER A 172 -39.31 -6.78 -3.86
N GLY A 173 -39.20 -6.04 -2.75
CA GLY A 173 -40.24 -5.20 -2.16
C GLY A 173 -41.00 -5.93 -1.06
N SER A 174 -41.16 -5.42 0.16
CA SER A 174 -40.99 -4.06 0.68
C SER A 174 -41.28 -4.13 2.18
N ALA A 175 -40.48 -3.48 3.03
CA ALA A 175 -40.93 -3.06 4.37
C ALA A 175 -39.95 -2.06 4.99
N SER A 176 -40.27 -0.78 4.79
CA SER A 176 -39.90 0.32 5.67
C SER A 176 -40.53 0.13 7.05
N LYS A 177 -39.74 0.12 8.13
CA LYS A 177 -40.16 0.56 9.47
C LYS A 177 -39.00 1.20 10.25
N SER A 178 -39.27 2.43 10.65
CA SER A 178 -38.51 3.31 11.53
C SER A 178 -38.81 3.06 13.01
N SER A 179 -37.79 3.17 13.86
CA SER A 179 -37.84 3.47 15.31
C SER A 179 -36.38 3.55 15.78
N GLY A 180 -35.81 4.62 16.34
CA GLY A 180 -36.36 5.74 17.08
C GLY A 180 -35.65 5.78 18.45
N SER A 181 -34.85 6.84 18.70
CA SER A 181 -34.39 7.37 20.02
C SER A 181 -33.48 6.47 20.89
N SER A 182 -32.45 6.91 21.64
CA SER A 182 -31.93 8.24 22.01
C SER A 182 -30.79 8.08 23.05
N MET A 183 -29.93 9.12 23.17
CA MET A 183 -29.14 9.59 24.34
C MET A 183 -28.23 8.61 25.12
N SER A 184 -26.94 8.90 25.33
CA SER A 184 -26.50 9.85 26.37
C SER A 184 -25.03 10.28 26.19
N SER A 185 -24.80 11.57 26.42
CA SER A 185 -23.51 12.20 26.68
C SER A 185 -23.03 11.95 28.12
N SER A 186 -21.73 11.70 28.31
CA SER A 186 -21.03 12.08 29.53
C SER A 186 -19.61 12.54 29.22
N SER A 187 -19.40 13.82 29.46
CA SER A 187 -18.11 14.48 29.64
C SER A 187 -17.54 14.16 31.02
N SER A 188 -16.24 13.86 31.10
CA SER A 188 -15.45 14.24 32.28
C SER A 188 -13.98 14.44 31.90
N SER A 189 -13.56 15.68 32.14
CA SER A 189 -12.21 16.21 32.21
C SER A 189 -11.40 15.61 33.36
N GLY A 190 -10.09 15.49 33.20
CA GLY A 190 -9.15 15.20 34.29
C GLY A 190 -7.70 15.49 33.90
N SER A 191 -7.24 16.67 34.31
CA SER A 191 -5.85 17.16 34.20
C SER A 191 -4.94 16.47 35.23
N GLY A 192 -3.65 16.29 34.91
CA GLY A 192 -2.62 15.86 35.85
C GLY A 192 -1.21 16.08 35.33
N SER A 193 -0.54 17.09 35.89
CA SER A 193 0.86 17.47 35.66
C SER A 193 1.82 16.63 36.52
N GLY A 194 3.09 16.47 36.09
CA GLY A 194 4.14 16.00 37.02
C GLY A 194 5.46 15.52 36.40
N SER A 195 6.40 16.47 36.25
CA SER A 195 7.85 16.42 36.57
C SER A 195 8.76 15.28 36.13
N GLY A 196 9.92 15.67 35.58
CA GLY A 196 10.95 14.79 35.04
C GLY A 196 11.99 14.25 36.02
N SER A 197 12.97 13.54 35.48
CA SER A 197 14.32 13.35 36.02
C SER A 197 15.23 12.80 34.91
N SER A 198 16.39 13.46 34.77
CA SER A 198 17.52 13.10 33.93
C SER A 198 18.41 12.03 34.57
N SER A 199 19.02 11.16 33.77
CA SER A 199 20.38 10.67 34.04
C SER A 199 21.04 10.04 32.81
N GLN A 200 22.34 10.30 32.76
CA GLN A 200 23.34 10.16 31.71
C GLN A 200 23.85 8.73 31.46
N SER A 201 24.24 8.52 30.19
CA SER A 201 25.44 7.85 29.64
C SER A 201 25.91 6.47 30.11
N SER A 202 26.18 5.61 29.11
CA SER A 202 27.37 4.74 28.86
C SER A 202 26.84 3.55 28.02
N GLY A 203 27.30 3.21 26.82
CA GLY A 203 28.66 3.05 26.35
C GLY A 203 28.85 1.59 25.92
N GLY A 204 29.11 1.35 24.63
CA GLY A 204 29.73 0.12 24.12
C GLY A 204 28.81 -0.99 23.59
N GLY A 205 29.12 -1.50 22.40
CA GLY A 205 28.67 -2.83 21.97
C GLY A 205 28.30 -2.97 20.50
N THR A 206 29.30 -2.97 19.62
CA THR A 206 29.23 -3.54 18.27
C THR A 206 28.63 -4.96 18.29
N GLY A 207 27.60 -5.19 17.47
CA GLY A 207 26.99 -6.51 17.29
C GLY A 207 26.30 -6.61 15.94
N THR A 208 27.09 -6.89 14.91
CA THR A 208 26.64 -7.33 13.60
C THR A 208 25.95 -8.68 13.70
N TYR A 209 24.65 -8.76 13.37
CA TYR A 209 24.01 -10.03 13.03
C TYR A 209 23.08 -9.83 11.84
N SER A 210 23.37 -10.59 10.79
CA SER A 210 22.62 -10.71 9.55
C SER A 210 21.48 -11.70 9.71
N ILE A 211 20.29 -11.33 9.28
CA ILE A 211 19.27 -12.21 8.69
C ILE A 211 18.38 -11.38 7.77
#